data_AF-A0A4W2FJI1-F1
#
_entry.id   AF-A0A4W2FJI1-F1
#
_cell.length_a   1.000
_cell.length_b   1.000
_cell.length_c   1.000
_cell.angle_alpha   90.00
_cell.angle_beta   90.00
_cell.angle_gamma   90.00
#
_symmetry.space_group_name_H-M   'P 1'
#
loop_
_entity.id
_entity.type
_entity.pdbx_description
1 polymer ?
#
loop_
_entity_poly.entity_id
_entity_poly.type
_entity_poly.pdbx_seq_one_letter_code
_entity_poly.pdbx_strand_id
1 'polypeptide(L)'
;MRGAVLLSCWLFGMRCPALGPAGSWVYPGLSVEMVTCPGDIRGEAFCRDCFKVFHVHKFRATIGRNSQSFRSLSTSTWRLAQDQTRDTQLITVDEKLDITTITGVPEEHIKTRKARIFVPARNNMQSGVNNTKKWKMEFDTRERWENPLMGWASTADPLSNLVLTFSTKEDAVAFAEKNGWSYDVEERKVPKPKSKSYGANFSWNKRTRVSTK
;
A
#
# COMPACT_ATOMS: atom_id res chain seq x y z
N MET A 1 27.63 -13.18 18.90
CA MET A 1 26.32 -13.77 18.55
C MET A 1 25.76 -14.64 19.69
N ARG A 2 25.62 -14.09 20.91
CA ARG A 2 24.99 -14.78 22.06
C ARG A 2 23.85 -13.98 22.70
N GLY A 3 23.68 -12.71 22.35
CA GLY A 3 22.65 -11.84 22.92
C GLY A 3 21.31 -11.81 22.16
N ALA A 4 21.22 -12.39 20.96
CA ALA A 4 20.03 -12.27 20.13
C ALA A 4 18.94 -13.31 20.43
N VAL A 5 19.29 -14.45 21.04
CA VAL A 5 18.34 -15.57 21.25
C VAL A 5 17.49 -15.36 22.51
N LEU A 6 17.99 -14.65 23.51
CA LEU A 6 17.28 -14.43 24.79
C LEU A 6 16.13 -13.40 24.69
N LEU A 7 16.14 -12.48 23.71
CA LEU A 7 15.06 -11.50 23.58
C LEU A 7 13.78 -12.08 22.94
N SER A 8 13.91 -13.16 22.17
CA SER A 8 12.79 -13.79 21.46
C SER A 8 11.91 -14.67 22.36
N CYS A 9 12.39 -15.13 23.51
CA CYS A 9 11.59 -15.96 24.44
C CYS A 9 10.65 -15.14 25.33
N TRP A 10 10.89 -13.83 25.51
CA TRP A 10 10.05 -13.00 26.38
C TRP A 10 8.79 -12.46 25.68
N LEU A 11 8.76 -12.46 24.34
CA LEU A 11 7.67 -11.86 23.54
C LEU A 11 6.53 -12.82 23.19
N PHE A 12 6.61 -14.11 23.54
CA PHE A 12 5.61 -15.12 23.13
C PHE A 12 5.05 -16.02 24.25
N GLY A 13 5.37 -15.76 25.53
CA GLY A 13 4.75 -16.48 26.64
C GLY A 13 4.90 -18.00 26.60
N MET A 14 6.00 -18.52 26.04
CA MET A 14 6.30 -19.94 26.04
C MET A 14 7.39 -20.29 27.06
N ARG A 15 7.17 -21.39 27.76
CA ARG A 15 8.04 -21.92 28.82
C ARG A 15 9.42 -22.25 28.25
N CYS A 16 10.48 -21.72 28.86
CA CYS A 16 11.86 -21.99 28.48
C CYS A 16 12.14 -23.51 28.40
N PRO A 17 12.64 -24.03 27.26
CA PRO A 17 13.19 -25.38 27.24
C PRO A 17 14.51 -25.40 28.01
N ALA A 18 14.63 -26.33 28.95
CA ALA A 18 15.85 -26.58 29.71
C ALA A 18 17.00 -26.98 28.77
N LEU A 19 18.21 -26.47 29.03
CA LEU A 19 19.42 -26.82 28.29
C LEU A 19 19.78 -28.29 28.55
N GLY A 20 19.65 -29.13 27.52
CA GLY A 20 20.29 -30.45 27.45
C GLY A 20 21.68 -30.35 26.80
N PRO A 21 22.66 -31.19 27.20
CA PRO A 21 24.03 -31.14 26.70
C PRO A 21 24.18 -31.98 25.41
N ALA A 22 23.56 -31.56 24.31
CA ALA A 22 23.89 -31.99 22.94
C ALA A 22 22.91 -31.32 21.97
N GLY A 23 23.37 -30.29 21.25
CA GLY A 23 22.55 -29.49 20.36
C GLY A 23 22.04 -30.27 19.14
N SER A 24 20.82 -30.81 19.24
CA SER A 24 20.02 -31.17 18.06
C SER A 24 18.52 -31.02 18.38
N TRP A 25 17.81 -30.29 17.52
CA TRP A 25 16.34 -30.30 17.48
C TRP A 25 15.94 -31.03 16.21
N VAL A 26 15.11 -32.06 16.34
CA VAL A 26 14.44 -32.74 15.24
C VAL A 26 13.00 -32.25 15.23
N TYR A 27 12.56 -31.64 14.13
CA TYR A 27 11.13 -31.46 13.83
C TYR A 27 10.78 -32.32 12.61
N PRO A 28 9.71 -33.15 12.68
CA PRO A 28 9.24 -33.89 11.53
C PRO A 28 8.33 -33.00 10.65
N GLY A 29 8.61 -32.98 9.35
CA GLY A 29 7.64 -32.60 8.31
C GLY A 29 7.49 -31.10 8.00
N LEU A 30 8.52 -30.49 7.40
CA LEU A 30 8.35 -29.55 6.27
C LEU A 30 9.73 -29.22 5.67
N SER A 31 9.90 -29.43 4.36
CA SER A 31 11.11 -29.15 3.61
C SER A 31 11.13 -27.68 3.19
N VAL A 32 12.04 -26.87 3.76
CA VAL A 32 12.39 -25.55 3.23
C VAL A 32 13.91 -25.47 3.17
N GLU A 33 14.47 -25.51 1.96
CA GLU A 33 15.89 -25.25 1.74
C GLU A 33 16.16 -23.75 1.94
N MET A 34 16.95 -23.43 2.97
CA MET A 34 17.61 -22.14 3.10
C MET A 34 18.89 -22.15 2.25
N VAL A 35 18.93 -21.30 1.22
CA VAL A 35 20.21 -20.95 0.57
C VAL A 35 20.73 -19.68 1.22
N THR A 36 21.80 -19.83 1.98
CA THR A 36 22.63 -18.74 2.52
C THR A 36 23.55 -18.20 1.43
N CYS A 37 23.53 -16.89 1.19
CA CYS A 37 24.59 -16.22 0.44
C CYS A 37 25.77 -15.92 1.38
N PRO A 38 27.02 -16.25 0.99
CA PRO A 38 28.21 -15.90 1.77
C PRO A 38 28.48 -14.40 1.66
N GLY A 39 28.73 -13.76 2.81
CA GLY A 39 29.06 -12.34 2.87
C GLY A 39 30.50 -12.05 2.45
N ASP A 40 30.77 -10.80 2.05
CA ASP A 40 32.02 -10.15 2.43
C ASP A 40 31.81 -8.65 2.70
N ILE A 41 32.56 -8.20 3.68
CA ILE A 41 32.64 -6.92 4.35
C ILE A 41 33.81 -6.17 3.69
N ARG A 42 33.56 -4.98 3.13
CA ARG A 42 34.52 -3.84 3.08
C ARG A 42 33.87 -2.67 2.34
N GLY A 43 34.15 -1.47 2.83
CA GLY A 43 33.48 -0.23 2.43
C GLY A 43 33.92 0.37 1.09
N GLU A 44 33.34 1.55 0.86
CA GLU A 44 33.66 2.59 -0.13
C GLU A 44 33.12 2.45 -1.57
N ALA A 45 32.41 3.53 -1.95
CA ALA A 45 32.27 4.13 -3.27
C ALA A 45 31.43 3.44 -4.40
N PHE A 46 30.33 4.14 -4.75
CA PHE A 46 29.99 4.64 -6.09
C PHE A 46 30.06 3.73 -7.35
N CYS A 47 28.91 3.52 -8.00
CA CYS A 47 28.58 3.83 -9.42
C CYS A 47 27.32 3.04 -9.83
N ARG A 48 26.19 3.69 -10.09
CA ARG A 48 25.68 4.14 -11.41
C ARG A 48 25.56 3.04 -12.47
N ASP A 49 24.33 2.90 -12.97
CA ASP A 49 23.96 2.67 -14.37
C ASP A 49 24.94 1.86 -15.23
N CYS A 50 24.63 0.57 -15.42
CA CYS A 50 25.00 -0.13 -16.64
C CYS A 50 24.16 -1.40 -16.77
N PHE A 51 23.14 -1.41 -17.63
CA PHE A 51 22.64 -2.67 -18.17
C PHE A 51 22.54 -2.57 -19.68
N LYS A 52 23.69 -2.80 -20.32
CA LYS A 52 23.76 -3.28 -21.70
C LYS A 52 23.60 -4.79 -21.69
N VAL A 53 22.62 -5.25 -22.45
CA VAL A 53 22.71 -6.28 -23.50
C VAL A 53 23.84 -7.30 -23.32
N PHE A 54 23.48 -8.58 -23.13
CA PHE A 54 24.37 -9.69 -23.43
C PHE A 54 23.73 -10.66 -24.44
N HIS A 55 24.48 -10.80 -25.52
CA HIS A 55 24.39 -11.73 -26.64
C HIS A 55 24.36 -13.19 -26.16
N VAL A 56 23.51 -14.02 -26.77
CA VAL A 56 23.65 -15.49 -26.78
C VAL A 56 24.17 -15.92 -28.15
N HIS A 57 25.29 -16.64 -28.15
CA HIS A 57 25.92 -17.23 -29.32
C HIS A 57 25.23 -18.54 -29.73
N LYS A 58 24.73 -18.55 -30.97
CA LYS A 58 24.95 -19.54 -32.05
C LYS A 58 24.74 -21.04 -31.75
N PHE A 59 23.73 -21.63 -32.40
CA PHE A 59 23.85 -22.96 -33.01
C PHE A 59 23.23 -22.94 -34.41
N ARG A 60 24.00 -23.41 -35.40
CA ARG A 60 23.67 -23.48 -36.82
C ARG A 60 23.46 -24.96 -37.16
N ALA A 61 22.30 -25.29 -37.72
CA ALA A 61 22.10 -26.52 -38.48
C ALA A 61 21.27 -26.19 -39.72
N THR A 62 21.86 -26.46 -40.88
CA THR A 62 21.26 -26.42 -42.21
C THR A 62 20.72 -27.82 -42.55
N ILE A 63 19.57 -27.93 -43.21
CA ILE A 63 19.28 -28.86 -44.33
C ILE A 63 17.84 -28.63 -44.83
N GLY A 64 17.68 -28.62 -46.16
CA GLY A 64 16.52 -29.20 -46.85
C GLY A 64 15.37 -28.28 -47.21
N ARG A 65 15.47 -27.59 -48.35
CA ARG A 65 14.29 -27.17 -49.14
C ARG A 65 13.76 -28.41 -49.86
N ASN A 66 12.48 -28.74 -49.67
CA ASN A 66 11.75 -29.57 -50.62
C ASN A 66 10.42 -28.89 -50.95
N SER A 67 10.24 -28.61 -52.23
CA SER A 67 9.04 -28.03 -52.84
C SER A 67 8.13 -29.17 -53.28
N GLN A 68 6.87 -29.18 -52.85
CA GLN A 68 5.73 -29.52 -53.72
C GLN A 68 4.47 -28.82 -53.23
N SER A 69 3.74 -28.30 -54.21
CA SER A 69 2.51 -27.54 -54.13
C SER A 69 1.27 -28.43 -53.99
N PHE A 70 0.21 -27.81 -53.45
CA PHE A 70 -1.20 -28.04 -53.74
C PHE A 70 -1.91 -29.22 -53.06
N ARG A 71 -2.85 -28.89 -52.17
CA ARG A 71 -4.30 -29.10 -52.40
C ARG A 71 -5.10 -28.32 -51.36
N SER A 72 -5.91 -27.39 -51.86
CA SER A 72 -7.11 -26.92 -51.17
C SER A 72 -8.06 -28.10 -50.94
N LEU A 73 -8.71 -28.15 -49.77
CA LEU A 73 -10.15 -28.32 -49.64
C LEU A 73 -10.59 -28.10 -48.19
N SER A 74 -11.63 -27.28 -48.10
CA SER A 74 -12.44 -26.92 -46.95
C SER A 74 -12.99 -28.13 -46.18
N THR A 75 -12.97 -28.08 -44.84
CA THR A 75 -14.07 -28.57 -44.00
C THR A 75 -14.08 -27.84 -42.65
N SER A 76 -15.11 -27.02 -42.48
CA SER A 76 -15.81 -26.68 -41.24
C SER A 76 -15.00 -26.22 -40.02
N THR A 77 -14.96 -24.89 -39.83
CA THR A 77 -15.29 -24.33 -38.51
C THR A 77 -16.58 -24.98 -38.01
N TRP A 78 -16.60 -25.71 -36.89
CA TRP A 78 -17.69 -25.82 -35.89
C TRP A 78 -17.26 -26.78 -34.76
N ARG A 79 -16.80 -26.22 -33.64
CA ARG A 79 -17.04 -26.65 -32.24
C ARG A 79 -16.06 -25.94 -31.29
N LEU A 80 -16.19 -24.62 -31.21
CA LEU A 80 -15.83 -23.84 -30.03
C LEU A 80 -17.09 -23.11 -29.57
N ALA A 81 -18.10 -23.88 -29.16
CA ALA A 81 -19.36 -23.33 -28.68
C ALA A 81 -19.95 -24.25 -27.61
N GLN A 82 -19.18 -24.53 -26.56
CA GLN A 82 -19.72 -25.08 -25.31
C GLN A 82 -18.94 -24.49 -24.13
N ASP A 83 -19.20 -23.21 -23.84
CA ASP A 83 -19.42 -22.75 -22.45
C ASP A 83 -20.21 -21.42 -22.41
N GLN A 84 -21.31 -21.30 -23.19
CA GLN A 84 -22.19 -20.11 -23.19
C GLN A 84 -23.35 -20.22 -22.19
N THR A 85 -23.34 -21.21 -21.31
CA THR A 85 -24.51 -21.56 -20.45
C THR A 85 -24.30 -21.30 -18.95
N ARG A 86 -23.38 -20.41 -18.58
CA ARG A 86 -23.20 -19.96 -17.17
C ARG A 86 -23.29 -18.45 -16.93
N ASP A 87 -23.61 -17.65 -17.96
CA ASP A 87 -23.72 -16.19 -17.82
C ASP A 87 -25.19 -15.71 -17.73
N THR A 88 -26.13 -16.57 -17.35
CA THR A 88 -27.57 -16.22 -17.27
C THR A 88 -28.01 -15.63 -15.93
N GLN A 89 -27.09 -15.41 -14.98
CA GLN A 89 -27.40 -14.90 -13.63
C GLN A 89 -26.75 -13.53 -13.30
N LEU A 90 -26.25 -12.80 -14.31
CA LEU A 90 -25.63 -11.49 -14.10
C LEU A 90 -26.54 -10.39 -14.64
N ILE A 91 -27.03 -9.54 -13.74
CA ILE A 91 -27.80 -8.34 -14.10
C ILE A 91 -26.83 -7.17 -14.10
N THR A 92 -26.59 -6.56 -15.26
CA THR A 92 -25.82 -5.32 -15.37
C THR A 92 -26.76 -4.13 -15.17
N VAL A 93 -26.56 -3.39 -14.08
CA VAL A 93 -27.32 -2.17 -13.76
C VAL A 93 -26.36 -0.99 -13.79
N ASP A 94 -26.58 -0.06 -14.72
CA ASP A 94 -25.73 1.12 -14.94
C ASP A 94 -26.16 2.33 -14.08
N GLU A 95 -26.98 2.09 -13.05
CA GLU A 95 -27.48 3.14 -12.15
C GLU A 95 -26.47 3.48 -11.05
N LYS A 96 -26.58 4.70 -10.52
CA LYS A 96 -25.78 5.12 -9.38
C LYS A 96 -26.15 4.28 -8.16
N LEU A 97 -25.13 3.76 -7.47
CA LEU A 97 -25.31 2.93 -6.28
C LEU A 97 -25.58 3.81 -5.05
N ASP A 98 -26.84 3.94 -4.65
CA ASP A 98 -27.22 4.64 -3.41
C ASP A 98 -27.56 3.61 -2.31
N ILE A 99 -26.67 3.45 -1.33
CA ILE A 99 -26.76 2.44 -0.26
C ILE A 99 -27.43 3.01 1.02
N THR A 100 -27.71 4.31 1.02
CA THR A 100 -28.25 5.09 2.15
C THR A 100 -29.37 4.38 2.92
N THR A 101 -30.37 3.86 2.20
CA THR A 101 -31.56 3.21 2.75
C THR A 101 -31.27 1.88 3.46
N ILE A 102 -30.18 1.21 3.11
CA ILE A 102 -29.82 -0.11 3.64
C ILE A 102 -28.94 0.02 4.91
N THR A 103 -28.17 1.10 5.03
CA THR A 103 -27.18 1.27 6.11
C THR A 103 -27.76 1.42 7.52
N GLY A 104 -29.06 1.71 7.67
CA GLY A 104 -29.72 1.88 8.97
C GLY A 104 -29.28 3.13 9.75
N VAL A 105 -28.55 4.05 9.12
CA VAL A 105 -28.16 5.34 9.71
C VAL A 105 -29.36 6.30 9.62
N PRO A 106 -29.74 7.00 10.70
CA PRO A 106 -30.85 7.94 10.65
C PRO A 106 -30.55 9.11 9.70
N GLU A 107 -31.58 9.60 9.01
CA GLU A 107 -31.44 10.64 7.98
C GLU A 107 -30.78 11.93 8.48
N GLU A 108 -30.96 12.24 9.77
CA GLU A 108 -30.35 13.40 10.41
C GLU A 108 -28.83 13.39 10.20
N HIS A 109 -28.17 12.26 10.39
CA HIS A 109 -26.72 12.17 10.26
C HIS A 109 -26.25 12.13 8.81
N ILE A 110 -27.10 11.70 7.87
CA ILE A 110 -26.77 11.63 6.45
C ILE A 110 -26.79 13.02 5.82
N LYS A 111 -27.82 13.82 6.11
CA LYS A 111 -28.05 15.13 5.47
C LYS A 111 -27.32 16.28 6.18
N THR A 112 -27.25 16.26 7.52
CA THR A 112 -26.68 17.39 8.28
C THR A 112 -25.16 17.38 8.33
N ARG A 113 -24.51 16.22 8.12
CA ARG A 113 -23.06 16.07 8.24
C ARG A 113 -22.37 16.22 6.90
N LYS A 114 -21.21 16.87 6.96
CA LYS A 114 -20.24 16.97 5.87
C LYS A 114 -19.05 16.07 6.17
N ALA A 115 -18.65 15.29 5.18
CA ALA A 115 -17.45 14.46 5.20
C ALA A 115 -16.28 15.26 4.61
N ARG A 116 -15.16 15.34 5.32
CA ARG A 116 -13.92 15.94 4.82
C ARG A 116 -13.00 14.84 4.32
N ILE A 117 -12.68 14.85 3.03
CA ILE A 117 -11.74 13.93 2.40
C ILE A 117 -10.41 14.67 2.22
N PHE A 118 -9.38 14.22 2.93
CA PHE A 118 -8.08 14.88 2.92
C PHE A 118 -6.93 13.90 3.15
N VAL A 119 -5.73 14.32 2.77
CA VAL A 119 -4.51 13.63 3.21
C VAL A 119 -4.04 14.30 4.50
N PRO A 120 -3.89 13.57 5.62
CA PRO A 120 -3.51 14.17 6.88
C PRO A 120 -2.17 14.87 6.75
N ALA A 121 -2.08 16.07 7.31
CA ALA A 121 -0.84 16.82 7.36
C ALA A 121 0.22 16.06 8.16
N ARG A 122 1.49 16.22 7.77
CA ARG A 122 2.60 15.70 8.56
C ARG A 122 2.63 16.41 9.93
N ASN A 123 2.72 15.64 11.02
CA ASN A 123 2.99 16.22 12.34
C ASN A 123 4.33 16.97 12.27
N ASN A 124 4.32 18.30 12.47
CA ASN A 124 5.51 19.09 12.23
C ASN A 124 6.63 18.81 13.23
N MET A 125 6.30 18.28 14.41
CA MET A 125 7.25 17.83 15.43
C MET A 125 8.06 16.61 14.99
N GLN A 126 7.58 15.84 14.01
CA GLN A 126 8.24 14.65 13.49
C GLN A 126 8.54 14.79 12.00
N SER A 127 9.76 14.44 11.59
CA SER A 127 10.14 14.52 10.17
C SER A 127 9.60 13.37 9.30
N GLY A 128 9.00 12.34 9.90
CA GLY A 128 8.50 11.16 9.19
C GLY A 128 7.29 11.45 8.29
N VAL A 129 7.29 10.86 7.08
CA VAL A 129 6.24 11.12 6.05
C VAL A 129 5.26 9.96 5.85
N ASN A 130 5.38 8.87 6.62
CA ASN A 130 4.60 7.66 6.37
C ASN A 130 3.08 7.86 6.51
N ASN A 131 2.67 8.71 7.45
CA ASN A 131 1.26 8.99 7.71
C ASN A 131 0.57 9.79 6.59
N THR A 132 1.33 10.44 5.71
CA THR A 132 0.81 11.31 4.63
C THR A 132 0.55 10.60 3.31
N LYS A 133 0.60 9.26 3.30
CA LYS A 133 0.44 8.44 2.08
C LYS A 133 -1.01 8.02 1.82
N LYS A 134 -1.84 7.96 2.88
CA LYS A 134 -3.21 7.47 2.81
C LYS A 134 -4.18 8.64 2.84
N TRP A 135 -5.28 8.50 2.13
CA TRP A 135 -6.40 9.42 2.22
C TRP A 135 -7.23 9.08 3.45
N LYS A 136 -7.74 10.11 4.11
CA LYS A 136 -8.65 9.96 5.24
C LYS A 136 -9.95 10.66 4.94
N MET A 137 -11.03 10.04 5.40
CA MET A 137 -12.34 10.66 5.48
C MET A 137 -12.72 10.78 6.94
N GLU A 138 -13.06 11.99 7.34
CA GLU A 138 -13.51 12.31 8.70
C GLU A 138 -14.80 13.13 8.60
N PHE A 139 -15.63 13.06 9.64
CA PHE A 139 -16.82 13.91 9.74
C PHE A 139 -16.54 15.17 10.53
N ASP A 140 -17.41 16.15 10.36
CA ASP A 140 -17.41 17.34 11.21
C ASP A 140 -17.63 17.00 12.69
N THR A 141 -16.89 17.70 13.56
CA THR A 141 -16.94 17.54 15.01
C THR A 141 -18.03 18.44 15.58
N ARG A 142 -19.07 17.87 16.21
CA ARG A 142 -20.02 18.69 16.98
C ARG A 142 -19.56 18.90 18.42
N GLU A 143 -20.47 19.48 19.19
CA GLU A 143 -20.29 19.83 20.59
C GLU A 143 -19.86 18.64 21.45
N ARG A 144 -18.87 18.92 22.30
CA ARG A 144 -18.45 18.08 23.41
C ARG A 144 -18.59 18.92 24.68
N TRP A 145 -19.39 18.45 25.63
CA TRP A 145 -19.64 19.14 26.88
C TRP A 145 -18.97 18.42 28.05
N GLU A 146 -18.80 19.13 29.16
CA GLU A 146 -18.23 18.60 30.39
C GLU A 146 -19.29 17.81 31.18
N ASN A 147 -18.93 16.61 31.64
CA ASN A 147 -19.76 15.83 32.54
C ASN A 147 -19.75 16.44 33.95
N PRO A 148 -20.89 16.85 34.53
CA PRO A 148 -20.95 17.56 35.81
C PRO A 148 -20.39 16.78 37.01
N LEU A 149 -20.31 15.44 36.92
CA LEU A 149 -19.79 14.62 38.02
C LEU A 149 -18.27 14.43 37.95
N MET A 150 -17.74 14.07 36.79
CA MET A 150 -16.33 13.64 36.63
C MET A 150 -15.47 14.59 35.79
N GLY A 151 -16.05 15.58 35.12
CA GLY A 151 -15.34 16.48 34.22
C GLY A 151 -14.94 15.87 32.87
N TRP A 152 -15.49 14.70 32.50
CA TRP A 152 -15.17 14.06 31.22
C TRP A 152 -15.87 14.73 30.04
N ALA A 153 -15.23 14.72 28.86
CA ALA A 153 -15.82 15.19 27.62
C ALA A 153 -16.88 14.19 27.11
N SER A 154 -18.14 14.52 27.31
CA SER A 154 -19.29 13.75 26.84
C SER A 154 -19.76 14.27 25.47
N THR A 155 -20.37 13.40 24.67
CA THR A 155 -20.89 13.75 23.33
C THR A 155 -22.10 12.89 22.98
N ALA A 156 -23.01 13.43 22.16
CA ALA A 156 -24.16 12.71 21.59
C ALA A 156 -23.87 12.19 20.17
N ASP A 157 -22.65 12.36 19.66
CA ASP A 157 -22.32 12.04 18.28
C ASP A 157 -21.72 10.64 18.10
N PRO A 158 -22.42 9.71 17.41
CA PRO A 158 -21.88 8.36 17.16
C PRO A 158 -20.76 8.37 16.10
N LEU A 159 -20.80 9.29 15.13
CA LEU A 159 -19.84 9.35 14.01
C LEU A 159 -18.57 10.13 14.33
N SER A 160 -18.45 10.68 15.56
CA SER A 160 -17.38 11.61 15.94
C SER A 160 -15.98 11.01 15.92
N ASN A 161 -15.86 9.68 16.04
CA ASN A 161 -14.59 8.95 16.07
C ASN A 161 -14.34 8.11 14.81
N LEU A 162 -15.21 8.23 13.80
CA LEU A 162 -15.04 7.48 12.55
C LEU A 162 -13.98 8.15 11.68
N VAL A 163 -12.90 7.41 11.44
CA VAL A 163 -11.84 7.79 10.51
C VAL A 163 -11.65 6.65 9.53
N LEU A 164 -12.02 6.87 8.28
CA LEU A 164 -11.86 5.87 7.23
C LEU A 164 -10.57 6.15 6.47
N THR A 165 -9.81 5.10 6.16
CA THR A 165 -8.55 5.22 5.43
C THR A 165 -8.67 4.61 4.05
N PHE A 166 -8.25 5.37 3.04
CA PHE A 166 -8.33 5.00 1.63
C PHE A 166 -6.96 5.06 0.96
N SER A 167 -6.82 4.29 -0.13
CA SER A 167 -5.67 4.29 -1.03
C SER A 167 -5.66 5.51 -1.94
N THR A 168 -6.79 5.79 -2.58
CA THR A 168 -6.92 6.79 -3.63
C THR A 168 -7.98 7.84 -3.27
N LYS A 169 -8.02 8.94 -4.01
CA LYS A 169 -9.03 10.00 -3.82
C LYS A 169 -10.37 9.53 -4.37
N GLU A 170 -10.32 8.85 -5.51
CA GLU A 170 -11.47 8.35 -6.27
C GLU A 170 -12.25 7.33 -5.45
N ASP A 171 -11.56 6.41 -4.75
CA ASP A 171 -12.20 5.43 -3.86
C ASP A 171 -12.96 6.13 -2.72
N ALA A 172 -12.37 7.19 -2.14
CA ALA A 172 -12.97 7.95 -1.06
C ALA A 172 -14.21 8.73 -1.53
N VAL A 173 -14.13 9.36 -2.71
CA VAL A 173 -15.27 10.07 -3.30
C VAL A 173 -16.40 9.10 -3.66
N ALA A 174 -16.08 7.99 -4.32
CA ALA A 174 -17.06 6.96 -4.64
C ALA A 174 -17.72 6.39 -3.37
N PHE A 175 -16.99 6.23 -2.27
CA PHE A 175 -17.55 5.79 -1.00
C PHE A 175 -18.48 6.83 -0.36
N ALA A 176 -18.12 8.12 -0.41
CA ALA A 176 -18.99 9.19 0.09
C ALA A 176 -20.28 9.30 -0.73
N GLU A 177 -20.17 9.22 -2.06
CA GLU A 177 -21.31 9.26 -2.98
C GLU A 177 -22.25 8.07 -2.79
N LYS A 178 -21.71 6.85 -2.59
CA LYS A 178 -22.49 5.63 -2.34
C LYS A 178 -23.31 5.71 -1.07
N ASN A 179 -22.77 6.36 -0.04
CA ASN A 179 -23.46 6.57 1.23
C ASN A 179 -24.28 7.86 1.27
N GLY A 180 -24.34 8.61 0.17
CA GLY A 180 -25.12 9.84 0.07
C GLY A 180 -24.68 10.96 1.00
N TRP A 181 -23.42 10.98 1.45
CA TRP A 181 -22.91 12.04 2.31
C TRP A 181 -22.41 13.23 1.49
N SER A 182 -22.69 14.45 1.98
CA SER A 182 -22.08 15.66 1.43
C SER A 182 -20.57 15.66 1.75
N TYR A 183 -19.71 15.98 0.80
CA TYR A 183 -18.27 15.89 1.00
C TYR A 183 -17.50 17.10 0.45
N ASP A 184 -16.41 17.45 1.15
CA ASP A 184 -15.43 18.45 0.73
C ASP A 184 -14.09 17.75 0.49
N VAL A 185 -13.43 18.01 -0.64
CA VAL A 185 -12.15 17.38 -0.98
C VAL A 185 -11.01 18.38 -0.92
N GLU A 186 -10.04 18.10 -0.06
CA GLU A 186 -8.77 18.83 -0.01
C GLU A 186 -7.69 18.11 -0.82
N GLU A 187 -7.02 18.84 -1.70
CA GLU A 187 -5.95 18.26 -2.50
C GLU A 187 -4.68 17.96 -1.69
N ARG A 188 -3.99 16.89 -2.09
CA ARG A 188 -2.73 16.47 -1.47
C ARG A 188 -1.63 17.49 -1.73
N LYS A 189 -1.15 18.13 -0.66
CA LYS A 189 -0.03 19.09 -0.72
C LYS A 189 1.31 18.37 -0.58
N VAL A 190 1.99 18.15 -1.70
CA VAL A 190 3.36 17.59 -1.70
C VAL A 190 4.41 18.68 -1.44
N PRO A 191 5.43 18.42 -0.61
CA PRO A 191 6.52 19.38 -0.40
C PRO A 191 7.33 19.54 -1.69
N LYS A 192 7.59 20.79 -2.07
CA LYS A 192 8.38 21.09 -3.28
C LYS A 192 9.83 20.59 -3.09
N PRO A 193 10.43 19.90 -4.08
CA PRO A 193 11.83 19.50 -4.01
C PRO A 193 12.71 20.75 -3.95
N LYS A 194 13.60 20.81 -2.96
CA LYS A 194 14.50 21.96 -2.75
C LYS A 194 15.91 21.61 -3.23
N SER A 195 16.53 22.48 -4.03
CA SER A 195 17.95 22.35 -4.37
C SER A 195 18.80 22.67 -3.14
N LYS A 196 19.46 21.64 -2.57
CA LYS A 196 20.38 21.79 -1.45
C LYS A 196 21.78 21.43 -1.92
N SER A 197 22.72 22.35 -1.74
CA SER A 197 24.16 22.12 -2.01
C SER A 197 24.94 22.50 -0.77
N TYR A 198 25.74 21.56 -0.25
CA TYR A 198 26.59 21.84 0.90
C TYR A 198 27.68 22.88 0.58
N GLY A 199 28.20 22.90 -0.66
CA GLY A 199 29.15 23.91 -1.11
C GLY A 199 28.57 25.33 -1.12
N ALA A 200 27.26 25.48 -1.27
CA ALA A 200 26.60 26.78 -1.18
C ALA A 200 26.69 27.40 0.22
N ASN A 201 26.88 26.59 1.26
CA ASN A 201 27.06 27.06 2.64
C ASN A 201 28.40 27.78 2.84
N PHE A 202 29.38 27.62 1.95
CA PHE A 202 30.73 28.22 2.01
C PHE A 202 31.07 29.06 0.78
N SER A 203 30.06 29.66 0.16
CA SER A 203 30.25 30.49 -1.04
C SER A 203 31.14 31.71 -0.77
N TRP A 204 32.08 31.99 -1.68
CA TRP A 204 32.99 33.14 -1.60
C TRP A 204 32.26 34.49 -1.67
N ASN A 205 31.34 34.67 -2.63
CA ASN A 205 30.68 35.95 -2.93
C ASN A 205 29.14 35.94 -2.78
N LYS A 206 28.54 34.90 -2.18
CA LYS A 206 27.08 34.80 -2.04
C LYS A 206 26.65 34.87 -0.57
N ARG A 207 25.45 35.40 -0.32
CA ARG A 207 24.88 35.55 1.03
C ARG A 207 24.46 34.22 1.67
N THR A 208 24.59 33.11 0.95
CA THR A 208 24.30 31.76 1.44
C THR A 208 25.36 31.23 2.41
N ARG A 209 26.48 31.95 2.59
CA ARG A 209 27.53 31.55 3.52
C ARG A 209 27.01 31.56 4.95
N VAL A 210 27.07 30.40 5.61
CA VAL A 210 26.70 30.27 7.02
C VAL A 210 27.82 30.81 7.91
N SER A 211 27.46 31.47 9.01
CA SER A 211 28.43 31.98 9.99
C SER A 211 28.95 30.88 10.91
N THR A 212 28.13 29.86 11.18
CA THR A 212 28.43 28.74 12.09
C THR A 212 27.88 27.42 11.51
N LYS A 213 28.38 26.28 11.99
CA LYS A 213 27.96 24.94 11.59
C LYS A 213 27.83 24.03 12.80
#